data_AF-A0A937HP15-F1
#
_entry.id   AF-A0A937HP15-F1
#
_cell.length_a   1.000
_cell.length_b   1.000
_cell.length_c   1.000
_cell.angle_alpha   90.00
_cell.angle_beta   90.00
_cell.angle_gamma   90.00
#
_symmetry.space_group_name_H-M   'P 1'
#
loop_
_entity.id
_entity.type
_entity.pdbx_description
1 polymer ?
#
loop_
_entity_poly.entity_id
_entity_poly.type
_entity_poly.pdbx_seq_one_letter_code
_entity_poly.pdbx_strand_id
1 'polypeptide(L)'
;MSDELLDSTFISNSFYQTDLTQAIQDVALQAGINIIVAAQPLFVTDAVFENQTLRTVLDLLLAGTGLIYDIQPNYVIVYDPRDVDQIDNRNVADFY
;
A
#
# COMPACT_ATOMS: atom_id res chain seq x y z
N MET A 1 12.65 6.50 -14.43
CA MET A 1 12.15 5.25 -15.06
C MET A 1 11.09 4.55 -14.23
N SER A 2 11.09 4.69 -12.90
CA SER A 2 10.09 4.06 -12.00
C SER A 2 8.71 4.74 -11.98
N ASP A 3 8.64 6.06 -12.20
CA ASP A 3 7.37 6.82 -12.13
C ASP A 3 6.44 6.52 -13.33
N GLU A 4 7.00 6.21 -14.50
CA GLU A 4 6.25 5.97 -15.75
C GLU A 4 5.45 4.66 -15.74
N LEU A 5 5.91 3.65 -14.99
CA LEU A 5 5.24 2.35 -14.87
C LEU A 5 3.98 2.42 -13.98
N LEU A 6 3.92 3.39 -13.07
CA LEU A 6 2.79 3.58 -12.16
C LEU A 6 1.60 4.28 -12.84
N ASP A 7 1.88 5.09 -13.87
CA ASP A 7 0.89 5.88 -14.60
C ASP A 7 0.47 5.24 -15.93
N SER A 8 1.31 4.39 -16.53
CA SER A 8 0.97 3.69 -17.78
C SER A 8 0.12 2.43 -17.58
N THR A 9 0.01 1.91 -16.36
CA THR A 9 -0.77 0.71 -16.07
C THR A 9 -2.14 1.07 -15.51
N PHE A 10 -3.16 0.80 -16.32
CA PHE A 10 -4.57 0.94 -15.92
C PHE A 10 -5.05 -0.36 -15.31
N ILE A 11 -5.61 -0.25 -14.11
CA ILE A 11 -6.17 -1.36 -13.34
C ILE A 11 -7.66 -1.17 -13.21
N SER A 12 -8.38 -2.25 -13.47
CA SER A 12 -9.83 -2.33 -13.33
C SER A 12 -10.15 -3.56 -12.49
N ASN A 13 -10.60 -3.34 -11.26
CA ASN A 13 -10.97 -4.43 -10.37
C ASN A 13 -12.01 -3.96 -9.34
N SER A 14 -12.78 -4.91 -8.82
CA SER A 14 -13.77 -4.67 -7.76
C SER A 14 -13.53 -5.62 -6.60
N PHE A 15 -13.27 -5.04 -5.44
CA PHE A 15 -13.09 -5.73 -4.17
C PHE A 15 -14.33 -5.51 -3.33
N TYR A 16 -14.87 -6.61 -2.78
CA TYR A 16 -16.02 -6.58 -1.89
C TYR A 16 -15.71 -7.45 -0.68
N GLN A 17 -15.74 -6.87 0.52
CA GLN A 17 -15.35 -7.46 1.80
C GLN A 17 -14.04 -8.27 1.70
N THR A 18 -13.08 -7.77 0.92
CA THR A 18 -11.83 -8.47 0.64
C THR A 18 -10.76 -8.00 1.60
N ASP A 19 -9.93 -8.91 2.09
CA ASP A 19 -8.76 -8.54 2.89
C ASP A 19 -7.89 -7.52 2.15
N LEU A 20 -7.56 -6.41 2.81
CA LEU A 20 -6.76 -5.34 2.22
C LEU A 20 -5.43 -5.86 1.67
N THR A 21 -4.78 -6.78 2.40
CA THR A 21 -3.54 -7.44 1.95
C THR A 21 -3.73 -8.24 0.68
N GLN A 22 -4.87 -8.90 0.51
CA GLN A 22 -5.19 -9.64 -0.72
C GLN A 22 -5.46 -8.66 -1.88
N ALA A 23 -6.25 -7.62 -1.64
CA ALA A 23 -6.55 -6.61 -2.64
C ALA A 23 -5.27 -5.91 -3.15
N ILE A 24 -4.37 -5.52 -2.24
CA ILE A 24 -3.09 -4.90 -2.60
C ILE A 24 -2.20 -5.88 -3.37
N GLN A 25 -2.12 -7.14 -2.97
CA GLN A 25 -1.32 -8.14 -3.70
C GLN A 25 -1.86 -8.42 -5.09
N ASP A 26 -3.18 -8.48 -5.27
CA ASP A 26 -3.78 -8.66 -6.59
C ASP A 26 -3.45 -7.49 -7.52
N VAL A 27 -3.59 -6.26 -7.00
CA VAL A 27 -3.20 -5.03 -7.70
C VAL A 27 -1.70 -5.02 -8.03
N ALA A 28 -0.84 -5.47 -7.12
CA ALA A 28 0.60 -5.59 -7.33
C ALA A 28 0.94 -6.54 -8.49
N LEU A 29 0.27 -7.70 -8.53
CA LEU A 29 0.43 -8.70 -9.59
C LEU A 29 -0.05 -8.17 -10.94
N GLN A 30 -1.18 -7.46 -10.98
CA GLN A 30 -1.68 -6.83 -12.20
C GLN A 30 -0.75 -5.72 -12.70
N ALA A 31 -0.17 -4.93 -11.78
CA ALA A 31 0.76 -3.87 -12.12
C ALA A 31 2.18 -4.37 -12.49
N GLY A 32 2.50 -5.62 -12.18
CA GLY A 32 3.85 -6.17 -12.34
C GLY A 32 4.88 -5.54 -11.39
N ILE A 33 4.44 -5.03 -10.24
CA ILE A 33 5.28 -4.33 -9.26
C ILE A 33 5.27 -5.09 -7.94
N ASN A 34 6.41 -5.17 -7.28
CA ASN A 34 6.50 -5.80 -5.97
C ASN A 34 5.97 -4.85 -4.89
N ILE A 35 4.86 -5.20 -4.23
CA ILE A 35 4.29 -4.43 -3.12
C ILE A 35 4.42 -5.22 -1.81
N ILE A 36 5.09 -4.64 -0.83
CA ILE A 36 5.35 -5.23 0.48
C ILE A 36 4.39 -4.58 1.48
N VAL A 37 3.46 -5.35 2.03
CA VAL A 37 2.56 -4.88 3.10
C VAL A 37 3.20 -5.27 4.43
N ALA A 38 3.78 -4.30 5.13
CA ALA A 38 4.47 -4.50 6.41
C ALA A 38 3.50 -4.53 7.60
N ALA A 39 2.38 -3.81 7.49
CA ALA A 39 1.26 -3.97 8.41
C ALA A 39 0.53 -5.29 8.06
N GLN A 40 0.04 -6.03 9.05
CA GLN A 40 -0.95 -7.10 8.83
C GLN A 40 -2.32 -6.49 9.12
N PRO A 41 -2.93 -5.79 8.15
CA PRO A 41 -4.13 -5.06 8.40
C PRO A 41 -5.25 -6.10 8.46
N LEU A 42 -5.86 -6.35 9.62
CA LEU A 42 -7.13 -7.09 9.74
C LEU A 42 -8.30 -6.22 9.23
N PHE A 43 -8.06 -5.49 8.14
CA PHE A 43 -9.01 -4.57 7.53
C PHE A 43 -9.50 -5.21 6.24
N VAL A 44 -10.81 -5.20 6.10
CA VAL A 44 -11.48 -5.50 4.83
C VAL A 44 -11.71 -4.20 4.08
N THR A 45 -11.61 -4.24 2.77
CA THR A 45 -11.84 -3.10 1.89
C THR A 45 -12.91 -3.41 0.86
N ASP A 46 -13.73 -2.41 0.59
CA ASP A 46 -14.76 -2.41 -0.44
C ASP A 46 -14.40 -1.28 -1.42
N ALA A 47 -13.83 -1.63 -2.56
CA ALA A 47 -13.34 -0.63 -3.50
C ALA A 47 -13.52 -1.09 -4.94
N VAL A 48 -13.96 -0.16 -5.79
CA VAL A 48 -14.19 -0.41 -7.22
C VAL A 48 -13.34 0.57 -8.02
N PHE A 49 -12.55 0.02 -8.92
CA PHE A 49 -11.66 0.75 -9.78
C PHE A 49 -11.98 0.40 -11.22
N GLU A 50 -12.14 1.41 -12.05
CA GLU A 50 -12.29 1.25 -13.49
C GLU A 50 -11.28 2.15 -14.19
N ASN A 51 -10.34 1.53 -14.89
CA ASN A 51 -9.35 2.19 -15.71
C ASN A 51 -8.54 3.25 -14.95
N GLN A 52 -8.12 2.91 -13.72
CA GLN A 52 -7.38 3.80 -12.83
C GLN A 52 -5.90 3.44 -12.79
N THR A 53 -5.06 4.45 -12.57
CA THR A 53 -3.61 4.23 -12.39
C THR A 53 -3.32 3.55 -11.06
N LEU A 54 -2.23 2.77 -10.99
CA LEU A 54 -1.84 2.05 -9.76
C LEU A 54 -1.73 3.00 -8.56
N ARG A 55 -1.19 4.20 -8.76
CA ARG A 55 -1.10 5.22 -7.70
C ARG A 55 -2.48 5.59 -7.15
N THR A 56 -3.45 5.82 -8.03
CA THR A 56 -4.82 6.16 -7.65
C THR A 56 -5.51 5.00 -6.93
N VAL A 57 -5.29 3.77 -7.41
CA VAL A 57 -5.84 2.56 -6.78
C VAL A 57 -5.28 2.38 -5.37
N LEU A 58 -3.97 2.54 -5.17
CA LEU A 58 -3.35 2.44 -3.86
C LEU A 58 -3.86 3.53 -2.91
N ASP A 59 -3.97 4.76 -3.38
CA ASP A 59 -4.51 5.87 -2.58
C ASP A 59 -5.92 5.57 -2.10
N LEU A 60 -6.79 5.08 -2.99
CA LEU A 60 -8.16 4.70 -2.65
C LEU A 60 -8.27 3.48 -1.74
N LEU A 61 -7.42 2.46 -1.92
CA LEU A 61 -7.38 1.27 -1.05
C LEU A 61 -6.92 1.64 0.36
N LEU A 62 -6.00 2.59 0.48
CA LEU A 62 -5.44 3.02 1.76
C LEU A 62 -6.29 4.12 2.40
N ALA A 63 -7.14 4.80 1.62
CA ALA A 63 -8.06 5.81 2.12
C ALA A 63 -8.97 5.23 3.21
N GLY A 64 -8.99 5.90 4.37
CA GLY A 64 -9.78 5.48 5.54
C GLY A 64 -9.13 4.42 6.43
N THR A 65 -8.01 3.82 6.01
CA THR A 65 -7.26 2.84 6.84
C THR A 65 -6.24 3.52 7.76
N GLY A 66 -5.75 4.70 7.38
CA GLY A 66 -4.68 5.42 8.09
C GLY A 66 -3.28 4.88 7.80
N LEU A 67 -3.16 3.90 6.90
CA LEU A 67 -1.90 3.38 6.40
C LEU A 67 -1.29 4.34 5.37
N ILE A 68 0.04 4.32 5.27
CA ILE A 68 0.77 5.06 4.24
C ILE A 68 1.61 4.10 3.39
N TYR A 69 1.93 4.56 2.18
CA TYR A 69 2.78 3.82 1.26
C TYR A 69 3.97 4.67 0.82
N ASP A 70 5.10 4.00 0.62
CA ASP A 70 6.34 4.60 0.14
C ASP A 70 6.80 3.90 -1.13
N ILE A 71 7.12 4.70 -2.15
CA ILE A 71 7.49 4.21 -3.48
C ILE A 71 9.01 4.14 -3.54
N GLN A 72 9.54 2.93 -3.62
CA GLN A 72 10.97 2.69 -3.82
C GLN A 72 11.25 2.37 -5.29
N PRO A 73 12.50 2.51 -5.75
CA PRO A 73 12.84 2.26 -7.15
C PRO A 73 12.61 0.81 -7.62
N ASN A 74 12.51 -0.16 -6.69
CA ASN A 74 12.30 -1.58 -7.01
C ASN A 74 11.03 -2.20 -6.40
N TYR A 75 10.38 -1.52 -5.46
CA TYR A 75 9.19 -2.03 -4.76
C TYR A 75 8.38 -0.89 -4.15
N VAL A 76 7.16 -1.16 -3.72
CA VAL A 76 6.35 -0.25 -2.91
C VAL A 76 6.17 -0.88 -1.54
N ILE A 77 6.31 -0.11 -0.46
CA ILE A 77 6.07 -0.61 0.90
C ILE A 77 4.88 0.11 1.51
N VAL A 78 3.93 -0.65 2.06
CA VAL A 78 2.76 -0.16 2.78
C VAL A 78 2.92 -0.45 4.27
N TYR A 79 2.84 0.58 5.11
CA TYR A 79 3.05 0.47 6.54
C TYR A 79 2.16 1.44 7.32
N ASP A 80 1.99 1.16 8.62
CA ASP A 80 1.28 2.07 9.52
C ASP A 80 2.27 3.09 10.08
N PRO A 81 2.04 4.41 9.91
CA PRO A 81 2.96 5.43 10.40
C PRO A 81 3.04 5.48 11.93
N ARG A 82 2.01 5.01 12.64
CA ARG A 82 2.00 4.92 14.12
C ARG A 82 2.90 3.81 14.61
N ASP A 83 3.14 2.78 13.80
CA ASP A 83 4.09 1.72 14.13
C ASP A 83 5.54 2.21 14.01
N VAL A 84 5.81 3.10 13.04
CA VAL A 84 7.14 3.70 12.83
C VAL A 84 7.56 4.63 13.97
N ASP A 85 6.62 5.32 14.61
CA ASP A 85 6.89 6.15 15.80
C ASP A 85 7.48 5.31 16.96
N GLN A 86 7.10 4.04 17.07
CA GLN A 86 7.69 3.11 18.06
C GLN A 86 9.08 2.59 17.68
N ILE A 87 9.52 2.76 16.43
CA ILE A 87 10.87 2.35 16.00
C ILE A 87 11.85 3.49 16.26
N ASP A 88 11.45 4.74 16.03
CA ASP A 88 12.26 5.93 16.34
C ASP A 88 12.40 6.13 17.86
N ASN A 89 11.29 6.00 18.62
CA ASN A 89 11.30 6.24 20.07
C ASN A 89 11.94 5.11 20.89
N ARG A 90 12.26 3.95 20.30
CA ARG A 90 13.02 2.89 21.00
C ARG A 90 14.54 3.11 21.03
N ASN A 91 15.05 4.15 20.38
CA ASN A 91 16.48 4.48 20.35
C ASN A 91 16.90 5.63 21.29
N VAL A 92 15.97 6.24 22.02
CA VAL A 92 16.27 7.38 22.92
C VAL A 92 16.21 7.05 24.42
N ALA A 93 15.90 5.80 24.79
CA ALA A 93 15.64 5.43 26.19
C ALA A 93 16.74 4.62 26.90
N ASP A 94 17.93 4.43 26.30
CA ASP A 94 19.00 3.59 26.89
C ASP A 94 20.33 4.31 27.13
N PHE A 95 20.29 5.64 27.37
CA PHE A 95 21.47 6.37 27.85
C PHE A 95 21.11 7.34 28.99
N TYR A 96 20.86 6.82 30.19
CA TYR A 96 21.10 7.53 31.44
C TYR A 96 21.43 6.58 32.58
#